data_AF-A0A952PK25-F1
#
_entry.id   AF-A0A952PK25-F1
#
_cell.length_a   1.000
_cell.length_b   1.000
_cell.length_c   1.000
_cell.angle_alpha   90.00
_cell.angle_beta   90.00
_cell.angle_gamma   90.00
#
_symmetry.space_group_name_H-M   'P 1'
#
loop_
_entity.id
_entity.type
_entity.pdbx_description
1 polymer ?
#
loop_
_entity_poly.entity_id
_entity_poly.type
_entity_poly.pdbx_seq_one_letter_code
_entity_poly.pdbx_strand_id
1 'polypeptide(L)' 'MSQEELKQAIQDKKLICPKCKDPVQKYDNYIDLVGSVWDGAGDSGVESAGSKVTLICGNGDCAWKERTEYWDSFEE' A
#
# COMPACT_ATOMS: atom_id res chain seq x y z
N MET A 1 6.65 -2.16 -0.12
CA MET A 1 5.48 -2.85 -0.75
C MET A 1 5.04 -2.08 -2.00
N SER A 2 5.56 -2.49 -3.16
CA SER A 2 5.50 -1.71 -4.40
C SER A 2 4.12 -1.73 -5.08
N GLN A 3 3.84 -0.79 -5.97
CA GLN A 3 2.58 -0.74 -6.76
C GLN A 3 2.30 -2.06 -7.50
N GLU A 4 3.33 -2.71 -8.03
CA GLU A 4 3.22 -4.00 -8.71
C GLU A 4 2.80 -5.13 -7.77
N GLU A 5 3.37 -5.18 -6.56
CA GLU A 5 2.98 -6.16 -5.54
C GLU A 5 1.53 -5.97 -5.10
N LEU A 6 1.11 -4.72 -4.93
CA LEU A 6 -0.28 -4.41 -4.61
C LEU A 6 -1.23 -4.87 -5.72
N LYS A 7 -0.86 -4.61 -6.98
CA LYS A 7 -1.64 -5.06 -8.14
C LYS A 7 -1.70 -6.59 -8.22
N GLN A 8 -0.60 -7.28 -7.95
CA GLN A 8 -0.56 -8.73 -7.84
C GLN A 8 -1.41 -9.22 -6.66
N ALA A 9 -1.35 -8.61 -5.48
CA ALA A 9 -2.14 -9.01 -4.32
C ALA A 9 -3.65 -8.90 -4.57
N ILE A 10 -4.07 -7.92 -5.37
CA ILE A 10 -5.46 -7.79 -5.86
C ILE A 10 -5.81 -8.92 -6.83
N GLN A 11 -4.95 -9.20 -7.81
CA GLN A 11 -5.16 -10.29 -8.77
C GLN A 11 -5.17 -11.66 -8.09
N ASP A 12 -4.31 -11.86 -7.10
CA ASP A 12 -4.17 -13.06 -6.28
C ASP A 12 -5.26 -13.16 -5.20
N LYS A 13 -6.17 -12.17 -5.13
CA LYS A 13 -7.29 -12.11 -4.18
C LYS A 13 -6.85 -12.19 -2.71
N LYS A 14 -5.63 -11.76 -2.40
CA LYS A 14 -5.08 -11.72 -1.04
C LYS A 14 -5.70 -10.60 -0.19
N LEU A 15 -6.19 -9.55 -0.83
CA LEU A 15 -6.85 -8.42 -0.18
C LEU A 15 -8.36 -8.67 -0.14
N ILE A 16 -8.90 -8.94 1.05
CA ILE A 16 -10.32 -9.25 1.26
C ILE A 16 -11.02 -8.07 1.94
N CYS A 17 -12.16 -7.67 1.37
CA CYS A 17 -13.08 -6.70 1.95
C CYS A 17 -13.70 -7.26 3.25
N PRO A 18 -13.51 -6.64 4.41
CA PRO A 18 -14.09 -7.14 5.67
C PRO A 18 -15.63 -7.04 5.71
N LYS A 19 -16.23 -6.13 4.93
CA LYS A 19 -17.69 -5.94 4.88
C LYS A 19 -18.41 -7.01 4.07
N CYS A 20 -17.83 -7.35 2.93
CA CYS A 20 -18.47 -8.18 1.92
C CYS A 20 -17.79 -9.54 1.75
N LYS A 21 -16.61 -9.72 2.36
CA LYS A 21 -15.77 -10.92 2.31
C LYS A 21 -15.31 -11.32 0.90
N ASP A 22 -15.52 -10.43 -0.05
CA ASP A 22 -15.05 -10.54 -1.42
C ASP A 22 -13.66 -9.94 -1.60
N PRO A 23 -12.91 -10.36 -2.62
CA PRO A 23 -11.65 -9.72 -2.97
C PRO A 23 -11.85 -8.26 -3.36
N VAL A 24 -10.96 -7.42 -2.86
CA VAL A 24 -10.84 -6.00 -3.24
C VAL A 24 -10.54 -5.95 -4.73
N GLN A 25 -11.34 -5.21 -5.51
CA GLN A 25 -11.16 -5.10 -6.95
C GLN A 25 -10.42 -3.84 -7.37
N LYS A 26 -10.41 -2.81 -6.52
CA LYS A 26 -9.87 -1.49 -6.85
C LYS A 26 -8.99 -0.96 -5.73
N TYR A 27 -8.08 -0.10 -6.11
CA TYR A 27 -7.31 0.71 -5.19
C TYR A 27 -7.19 2.12 -5.79
N ASP A 28 -7.01 3.10 -4.93
CA ASP A 28 -6.92 4.51 -5.27
C ASP A 28 -5.88 5.19 -4.38
N ASN A 29 -5.40 6.37 -4.76
CA ASN A 29 -4.39 7.13 -4.02
C ASN A 29 -3.17 6.26 -3.61
N TYR A 30 -2.61 5.48 -4.54
CA TYR A 30 -1.28 4.89 -4.32
C TYR A 30 -0.25 6.03 -4.33
N ILE A 31 0.44 6.22 -3.22
CA ILE A 31 1.49 7.20 -3.03
C ILE A 31 2.71 6.42 -2.57
N ASP A 32 3.76 6.49 -3.39
CA ASP A 32 5.06 5.96 -3.04
C ASP A 32 5.72 6.93 -2.05
N LEU A 33 5.93 6.47 -0.82
CA LEU A 33 6.68 7.20 0.20
C LEU A 33 8.16 6.79 0.06
N VAL A 34 8.77 7.19 -1.05
CA VAL A 34 10.23 7.17 -1.18
C VAL A 34 10.78 8.32 -0.36
N GLY A 35 11.39 8.00 0.78
CA GLY A 35 12.21 8.94 1.54
C GLY A 35 13.28 9.50 0.61
N SER A 36 13.09 10.72 0.13
CA SER A 36 14.08 11.40 -0.69
C SER A 36 15.32 11.64 0.17
N VAL A 37 16.37 10.88 -0.11
CA VAL A 37 17.71 11.08 0.44
C VAL A 37 18.13 12.52 0.16
N TRP A 38 18.34 13.27 1.24
CA TRP A 38 18.95 14.59 1.18
C TRP A 38 20.46 14.38 1.03
N ASP A 39 20.99 14.74 -0.14
CA ASP A 39 22.43 14.69 -0.47
C ASP A 39 23.17 15.77 0.35
N GLY A 40 23.47 15.44 1.61
CA GLY A 40 23.93 16.42 2.59
C GLY A 40 24.66 15.79 3.77
N ALA A 41 25.90 15.38 3.50
CA ALA A 41 26.99 15.19 4.48
C ALA A 41 26.67 14.37 5.74
N GLY A 42 26.82 13.05 5.62
CA GLY A 42 27.23 12.17 6.71
C GLY A 42 26.12 11.72 7.66
N ASP A 43 26.12 10.41 7.90
CA ASP A 43 25.41 9.71 8.97
C ASP A 43 24.02 9.13 8.62
N SER A 44 24.02 7.79 8.61
CA SER A 44 22.88 6.88 8.81
C SER A 44 21.81 6.81 7.71
N GLY A 45 22.12 6.01 6.68
CA GLY A 45 21.19 5.58 5.64
C GLY A 45 20.11 4.64 6.17
N VAL A 46 19.00 5.22 6.62
CA VAL A 46 17.72 4.51 6.69
C VAL A 46 16.88 5.00 5.51
N GLU A 47 16.97 4.24 4.41
CA GLU A 47 16.07 4.39 3.28
C GLU A 47 14.70 3.88 3.72
N SER A 48 13.91 4.72 4.41
CA SER A 48 12.51 4.41 4.69
C SER A 48 11.73 4.45 3.38
N ALA A 49 11.66 3.31 2.70
CA ALA A 49 10.73 3.09 1.60
C ALA A 49 9.39 2.67 2.19
N GLY A 50 8.34 3.42 1.89
CA GLY A 50 6.97 3.09 2.27
C GLY A 50 6.03 3.30 1.10
N SER A 51 4.80 2.83 1.24
CA SER A 51 3.77 2.99 0.23
C SER A 51 2.43 3.13 0.91
N LYS A 52 1.71 4.20 0.57
CA LYS A 52 0.38 4.48 1.10
C LYS A 52 -0.64 4.21 0.01
N VAL A 53 -1.68 3.47 0.31
CA VAL A 53 -2.73 3.19 -0.67
C VAL A 53 -4.11 3.13 -0.03
N THR A 54 -5.13 3.50 -0.80
CA THR A 54 -6.52 3.35 -0.40
C THR A 54 -7.12 2.15 -1.12
N LEU A 55 -7.38 1.07 -0.39
CA LEU A 55 -8.08 -0.11 -0.91
C LEU A 55 -9.57 0.19 -1.02
N ILE A 56 -10.16 -0.13 -2.17
CA ILE A 56 -11.58 0.08 -2.46
C ILE A 56 -12.17 -1.25 -2.92
N CYS A 57 -13.12 -1.78 -2.16
CA CYS A 57 -13.71 -3.07 -2.49
C CYS A 57 -14.22 -3.13 -3.94
N GLY A 58 -15.09 -2.19 -4.33
CA GLY A 58 -15.62 -2.11 -5.69
C GLY A 58 -16.56 -3.25 -6.10
N ASN A 59 -16.88 -4.17 -5.17
CA ASN A 59 -17.80 -5.29 -5.42
C ASN A 59 -19.24 -4.88 -5.07
N GLY A 60 -20.11 -4.80 -6.07
CA GLY A 60 -21.51 -4.38 -5.90
C GLY A 60 -21.67 -2.98 -5.31
N ASP A 61 -22.54 -2.83 -4.32
CA ASP A 61 -22.80 -1.58 -3.58
C ASP A 61 -21.87 -1.39 -2.35
N CYS A 62 -20.79 -2.19 -2.25
CA CYS A 62 -19.88 -2.11 -1.11
C CYS A 62 -18.96 -0.88 -1.20
N ALA A 63 -19.39 0.22 -0.57
CA ALA A 63 -18.63 1.47 -0.44
C ALA A 63 -17.47 1.40 0.58
N TRP A 64 -16.97 0.20 0.88
CA TRP A 64 -15.84 0.05 1.79
C TRP A 64 -14.57 0.60 1.14
N LYS A 65 -13.95 1.55 1.84
CA LYS A 65 -12.67 2.16 1.51
C LYS A 65 -11.81 2.19 2.76
N GLU A 66 -10.60 1.70 2.66
CA GLU A 66 -9.64 1.70 3.76
C GLU A 66 -8.31 2.21 3.28
N ARG A 67 -7.72 3.10 4.09
CA ARG A 67 -6.38 3.60 3.85
C ARG A 67 -5.41 2.69 4.58
N THR A 68 -4.55 2.03 3.81
CA THR A 68 -3.52 1.13 4.31
C THR A 68 -2.16 1.73 4.01
N GLU A 69 -1.29 1.69 4.99
CA GLU A 69 0.08 2.17 4.90
C GLU A 69 0.99 0.96 5.04
N TYR A 70 1.69 0.65 3.96
CA TYR A 70 2.67 -0.42 3.92
C TYR A 70 4.05 0.22 4.08
N TRP A 71 4.67 -0.01 5.22
CA TRP A 71 6.06 0.40 5.43
C TRP A 71 6.94 -0.79 5.07
N ASP A 72 7.91 -0.57 4.18
CA ASP A 72 8.94 -1.58 3.87
C ASP A 72 9.97 -1.68 5.00
N SER A 73 9.90 -0.78 5.98
CA SER A 73 10.82 -0.71 7.10
C SER A 73 10.11 -1.01 8.42
N PHE A 74 10.43 -2.18 8.98
CA PHE A 74 10.52 -2.40 10.43
C PHE A 74 11.78 -3.26 10.61
N GLU A 75 12.93 -2.64 10.94
CA GLU A 75 13.61 -2.70 12.25
C GLU A 75 13.90 -4.17 12.64
N GLU A 76 15.12 -4.68 12.87
CA GLU A 76 16.35 -4.18 13.52
C GLU A 76 17.59 -4.99 13.06
#